data_AF-A0AAW0P1N3-F1
#
_entry.id   AF-A0AAW0P1N3-F1
#
_cell.length_a   1.000
_cell.length_b   1.000
_cell.length_c   1.000
_cell.angle_alpha   90.00
_cell.angle_beta   90.00
_cell.angle_gamma   90.00
#
_symmetry.space_group_name_H-M   'P 1'
#
loop_
_entity.id
_entity.type
_entity.pdbx_description
1 polymer ?
#
loop_
_entity_poly.entity_id
_entity_poly.type
_entity_poly.pdbx_seq_one_letter_code
_entity_poly.pdbx_strand_id
1 'polypeptide(L)'
;MANIDLAAIGNNTLKSETGETVELKSLWKDQPVVLFFLRRFGCQICRWMASESANAAGIQGNFSGDLLQSGGMLIVDKGGEKVLLHFVQDSPGDLVPLEDISKAVGVSAKVQAGQRPVCNDDVCTR
;
A
#
# COMPACT_ATOMS: atom_id res chain seq x y z
N MET A 1 -13.53 13.76 5.60
CA MET A 1 -12.84 12.48 5.87
C MET A 1 -13.77 11.37 5.44
N ALA A 2 -13.33 10.47 4.55
CA ALA A 2 -14.14 9.32 4.19
C ALA A 2 -14.38 8.46 5.44
N ASN A 3 -15.63 8.07 5.68
CA ASN A 3 -15.97 7.16 6.76
C ASN A 3 -15.65 5.74 6.28
N ILE A 4 -14.58 5.15 6.79
CA ILE A 4 -14.12 3.81 6.39
C ILE A 4 -14.79 2.78 7.30
N ASP A 5 -15.59 1.92 6.71
CA ASP A 5 -16.21 0.79 7.41
C ASP A 5 -15.25 -0.42 7.45
N LEU A 6 -14.52 -0.53 8.56
CA LEU A 6 -13.59 -1.63 8.79
C LEU A 6 -14.29 -2.99 8.93
N ALA A 7 -15.56 -3.04 9.32
CA ALA A 7 -16.31 -4.29 9.39
C ALA A 7 -16.67 -4.79 8.00
N ALA A 8 -17.11 -3.90 7.11
CA ALA A 8 -17.35 -4.23 5.70
C ALA A 8 -16.05 -4.64 4.99
N ILE A 9 -14.97 -3.87 5.17
CA ILE A 9 -13.68 -4.15 4.53
C ILE A 9 -13.06 -5.44 5.07
N GLY A 10 -13.12 -5.66 6.38
CA GLY A 10 -12.51 -6.83 7.03
C GLY A 10 -13.08 -8.18 6.59
N ASN A 11 -14.28 -8.21 6.02
CA ASN A 11 -14.90 -9.43 5.48
C ASN A 11 -14.40 -9.83 4.08
N ASN A 12 -13.55 -9.01 3.45
CA ASN A 12 -12.92 -9.37 2.19
C ASN A 12 -11.84 -10.43 2.40
N THR A 13 -11.64 -11.28 1.39
CA THR A 13 -10.56 -12.27 1.35
C THR A 13 -9.47 -11.82 0.40
N LEU A 14 -8.22 -12.00 0.81
CA LEU A 14 -7.03 -11.74 0.02
C LEU A 14 -6.31 -13.05 -0.26
N LYS A 15 -5.55 -13.09 -1.36
CA LYS A 15 -4.58 -14.17 -1.60
C LYS A 15 -3.21 -13.71 -1.13
N SER A 16 -2.57 -14.53 -0.30
CA SER A 16 -1.16 -14.34 0.07
C SER A 16 -0.24 -14.68 -1.11
N GLU A 17 1.04 -14.34 -0.94
CA GLU A 17 2.16 -14.76 -1.78
C GLU A 17 2.24 -16.27 -1.99
N THR A 18 1.87 -17.04 -0.95
CA THR A 18 1.88 -18.51 -0.96
C THR A 18 0.64 -19.11 -1.64
N GLY A 19 -0.32 -18.27 -2.07
CA GLY A 19 -1.59 -18.69 -2.66
C GLY A 19 -2.66 -19.07 -1.64
N GLU A 20 -2.39 -18.93 -0.34
CA GLU A 20 -3.36 -19.12 0.73
C GLU A 20 -4.41 -18.00 0.70
N THR A 21 -5.65 -18.34 1.00
CA THR A 21 -6.73 -17.35 1.12
C THR A 21 -6.82 -16.90 2.58
N VAL A 22 -6.63 -15.60 2.81
CA VAL A 22 -6.60 -15.00 4.15
C VAL A 22 -7.72 -13.96 4.27
N GLU A 23 -8.47 -13.98 5.37
CA GLU A 23 -9.45 -12.94 5.67
C GLU A 23 -8.74 -11.64 6.07
N LEU A 24 -9.15 -10.50 5.51
CA LEU A 24 -8.49 -9.22 5.73
C LEU A 24 -8.51 -8.81 7.21
N LYS A 25 -9.62 -9.03 7.92
CA LYS A 25 -9.73 -8.78 9.37
C LYS A 25 -8.76 -9.60 10.23
N SER A 26 -8.27 -10.74 9.73
CA SER A 26 -7.33 -11.56 10.50
C SER A 26 -5.96 -10.89 10.64
N LEU A 27 -5.59 -10.03 9.67
CA LEU A 27 -4.28 -9.37 9.64
C LEU A 27 -4.09 -8.39 10.80
N TRP A 28 -5.14 -7.63 11.14
CA TRP A 28 -5.08 -6.61 12.18
C TRP A 28 -5.64 -7.06 13.53
N LYS A 29 -5.94 -8.35 13.70
CA LYS A 29 -6.48 -8.88 14.96
C LYS A 29 -5.51 -8.69 16.13
N ASP A 30 -4.24 -9.02 15.91
CA ASP A 30 -3.24 -9.07 16.99
C ASP A 30 -2.22 -7.93 16.95
N GLN A 31 -2.16 -7.18 15.84
CA GLN A 31 -1.19 -6.11 15.60
C GLN A 31 -1.77 -5.02 14.69
N PRO A 32 -1.25 -3.77 14.74
CA PRO A 32 -1.58 -2.75 13.75
C PRO A 32 -1.04 -3.17 12.37
N VAL A 33 -1.78 -2.81 11.32
CA VAL A 33 -1.44 -3.19 9.94
C VAL A 33 -1.41 -1.97 9.04
N VAL A 34 -0.39 -1.92 8.18
CA VAL A 34 -0.28 -0.96 7.08
C VAL A 34 -0.73 -1.66 5.80
N LEU A 35 -1.84 -1.19 5.23
CA LEU A 35 -2.34 -1.59 3.93
C LEU A 35 -1.86 -0.56 2.92
N PHE A 36 -0.99 -0.97 2.01
CA PHE A 36 -0.47 -0.11 0.96
C PHE A 36 -1.12 -0.45 -0.38
N PHE A 37 -1.79 0.52 -0.98
CA PHE A 37 -2.44 0.39 -2.28
C PHE A 37 -1.52 0.94 -3.36
N LEU A 38 -1.11 0.08 -4.27
CA LEU A 38 -0.33 0.47 -5.43
C LEU A 38 -1.23 1.17 -6.46
N ARG A 39 -0.83 2.37 -6.89
CA ARG A 39 -1.46 3.08 -8.00
C ARG A 39 -1.15 2.37 -9.30
N ARG A 40 -2.14 2.15 -10.16
CA ARG A 40 -1.99 1.74 -11.58
C ARG A 40 -1.03 0.58 -11.87
N PHE A 41 -1.56 -0.63 -12.03
CA PHE A 41 -0.85 -1.70 -12.76
C PHE A 41 -0.66 -1.41 -14.28
N GLY A 42 -1.24 -0.33 -14.81
CA GLY A 42 -1.09 0.12 -16.21
C GLY A 42 0.04 1.12 -16.48
N CYS A 43 0.65 1.73 -15.46
CA CYS A 43 1.80 2.64 -15.62
C CYS A 43 3.10 1.83 -15.52
N GLN A 44 4.04 2.00 -16.47
CA GLN A 44 5.27 1.20 -16.55
C GLN A 44 6.03 1.14 -15.22
N ILE A 45 6.20 2.29 -14.56
CA ILE A 45 6.91 2.39 -13.28
C ILE A 45 6.18 1.63 -12.16
N CYS A 46 4.87 1.80 -12.04
CA CYS A 46 4.09 1.14 -10.99
C CYS A 46 3.96 -0.37 -11.23
N ARG A 47 3.85 -0.78 -12.51
CA ARG A 47 3.94 -2.18 -12.92
C ARG A 47 5.29 -2.78 -12.59
N TRP A 48 6.39 -2.04 -12.84
CA TRP A 48 7.73 -2.49 -12.51
C TRP A 48 7.93 -2.61 -11.00
N MET A 49 7.54 -1.62 -10.20
CA MET A 49 7.64 -1.72 -8.74
C MET A 49 6.80 -2.88 -8.17
N ALA A 50 5.58 -3.06 -8.68
CA ALA A 50 4.72 -4.17 -8.29
C ALA A 50 5.33 -5.52 -8.69
N SER A 51 5.82 -5.64 -9.93
CA SER A 51 6.45 -6.86 -10.44
C SER A 51 7.75 -7.17 -9.71
N GLU A 52 8.58 -6.16 -9.40
CA GLU A 52 9.85 -6.34 -8.69
C GLU A 52 9.60 -6.83 -7.26
N SER A 53 8.69 -6.17 -6.55
CA SER A 53 8.31 -6.55 -5.17
C SER A 53 7.70 -7.95 -5.14
N ALA A 54 6.84 -8.28 -6.11
CA ALA A 54 6.24 -9.59 -6.24
C ALA A 54 7.27 -10.66 -6.59
N ASN A 55 8.16 -10.41 -7.56
CA ASN A 55 9.22 -11.33 -7.97
C ASN A 55 10.19 -11.61 -6.81
N ALA A 56 10.59 -10.58 -6.08
CA ALA A 56 11.44 -10.74 -4.90
C ALA A 56 10.81 -11.64 -3.82
N ALA A 57 9.47 -11.66 -3.75
CA ALA A 57 8.69 -12.49 -2.84
C ALA A 57 8.19 -13.81 -3.48
N GLY A 58 8.55 -14.12 -4.73
CA GLY A 58 8.10 -15.33 -5.44
C GLY A 58 6.62 -15.36 -5.81
N ILE A 59 5.94 -14.20 -5.79
CA ILE A 59 4.51 -14.04 -6.02
C ILE A 59 4.21 -14.08 -7.52
N GLN A 60 3.30 -14.97 -7.93
CA GLN A 60 2.83 -15.07 -9.31
C GLN A 60 1.42 -14.46 -9.45
N GLY A 61 1.19 -13.63 -10.48
CA GLY A 61 -0.11 -13.00 -10.73
C GLY A 61 -0.14 -12.13 -11.99
N ASN A 62 -1.32 -11.67 -12.40
CA ASN A 62 -1.45 -10.72 -13.51
C ASN A 62 -1.32 -9.28 -13.01
N PHE A 63 -0.25 -8.60 -13.41
CA PHE A 63 -0.06 -7.16 -13.16
C PHE A 63 -0.79 -6.31 -14.22
N SER A 64 -1.96 -6.77 -14.66
CA SER A 64 -2.87 -6.05 -15.55
C SER A 64 -4.00 -5.50 -14.69
N GLY A 65 -3.95 -4.22 -14.35
CA GLY A 65 -4.97 -3.58 -13.53
C GLY A 65 -5.44 -2.27 -14.12
N ASP A 66 -6.41 -1.69 -13.43
CA ASP A 66 -7.19 -0.55 -13.91
C ASP A 66 -6.33 0.72 -14.09
N LEU A 67 -6.52 1.42 -15.21
CA LEU A 67 -5.86 2.69 -15.54
C LEU A 67 -6.25 3.82 -14.59
N LEU A 68 -7.41 3.70 -13.93
CA LEU A 68 -7.99 4.69 -13.02
C LEU A 68 -7.79 4.34 -11.54
N GLN A 69 -7.12 3.21 -11.21
CA GLN A 69 -6.85 2.86 -9.83
C GLN A 69 -5.88 3.85 -9.20
N SER A 70 -6.37 4.60 -8.20
CA SER A 70 -5.55 5.43 -7.32
C SER A 70 -4.81 4.56 -6.32
N GLY A 71 -3.59 4.96 -5.97
CA GLY A 71 -2.88 4.34 -4.86
C GLY A 71 -3.24 5.00 -3.54
N GLY A 72 -2.62 4.57 -2.46
CA GLY A 72 -2.95 5.08 -1.14
C GLY A 72 -2.39 4.23 -0.02
N MET A 73 -2.72 4.62 1.20
CA MET A 73 -2.33 3.91 2.41
C MET A 73 -3.46 3.97 3.42
N LEU A 74 -3.72 2.83 4.05
CA LEU A 74 -4.64 2.71 5.17
C LEU A 74 -3.90 2.04 6.32
N ILE A 75 -3.87 2.69 7.48
CA ILE A 75 -3.30 2.10 8.70
C ILE A 75 -4.45 1.82 9.66
N VAL A 76 -4.57 0.56 10.04
CA VAL A 76 -5.60 0.05 10.94
C VAL A 76 -4.95 -0.33 12.26
N ASP A 77 -5.59 0.00 13.38
CA ASP A 77 -5.08 -0.40 14.68
C ASP A 77 -5.27 -1.89 14.95
N LYS A 78 -4.62 -2.34 16.03
CA LYS A 78 -4.86 -3.66 16.57
C LYS A 78 -6.33 -3.78 16.99
N GLY A 79 -7.01 -4.81 16.50
CA GLY A 79 -8.43 -5.08 16.76
C GLY A 79 -9.37 -4.49 15.71
N GLY A 80 -8.91 -3.55 14.88
CA GLY A 80 -9.73 -2.94 13.83
C GLY A 80 -10.82 -2.01 14.35
N GLU A 81 -10.58 -1.34 15.48
CA GLU A 81 -11.52 -0.39 16.10
C GLU A 81 -11.38 1.01 15.49
N LYS A 82 -10.17 1.38 15.03
CA LYS A 82 -9.89 2.71 14.52
C LYS A 82 -8.94 2.68 13.33
N VAL A 83 -9.21 3.58 12.40
CA VAL A 83 -8.29 3.95 11.33
C VAL A 83 -7.30 4.97 11.88
N LEU A 84 -6.02 4.60 11.92
CA LEU A 84 -4.94 5.46 12.39
C LEU A 84 -4.49 6.45 11.33
N LEU A 85 -4.56 6.05 10.05
CA LEU A 85 -4.21 6.89 8.92
C LEU A 85 -4.98 6.45 7.69
N HIS A 86 -5.54 7.41 6.95
CA HIS A 86 -6.15 7.18 5.64
C HIS A 86 -5.61 8.21 4.65
N PHE A 87 -5.00 7.71 3.58
CA PHE A 87 -4.38 8.51 2.54
C PHE A 87 -4.73 7.94 1.17
N VAL A 88 -5.12 8.82 0.25
CA VAL A 88 -5.40 8.50 -1.15
C VAL A 88 -4.46 9.36 -2.00
N GLN A 89 -3.80 8.75 -2.96
CA GLN A 89 -2.92 9.47 -3.89
C GLN A 89 -3.74 10.14 -4.99
N ASP A 90 -3.78 11.47 -5.01
CA ASP A 90 -4.41 12.23 -6.10
C ASP A 90 -3.43 12.32 -7.28
N SER A 91 -2.17 12.65 -7.00
CA SER A 91 -1.08 12.82 -7.96
C SER A 91 0.03 11.76 -7.82
N PRO A 92 0.77 11.42 -8.89
CA PRO A 92 1.77 10.33 -8.84
C PRO A 92 2.90 10.56 -7.83
N GLY A 93 3.16 11.82 -7.45
CA GLY A 93 4.17 12.18 -6.46
C GLY A 93 3.68 12.20 -5.02
N ASP A 94 2.39 11.96 -4.78
CA ASP A 94 1.84 12.05 -3.42
C ASP A 94 2.32 10.84 -2.61
N LEU A 95 2.78 11.08 -1.39
CA LEU A 95 3.27 10.04 -0.49
C LEU A 95 2.99 10.41 0.95
N VAL A 96 2.91 9.40 1.81
CA VAL A 96 2.89 9.59 3.27
C VAL A 96 4.33 9.60 3.77
N PRO A 97 4.79 10.66 4.47
CA PRO A 97 6.12 10.68 5.06
C PRO A 97 6.35 9.50 6.01
N LEU A 98 7.55 8.91 5.98
CA LEU A 98 7.90 7.77 6.85
C LEU A 98 7.76 8.10 8.33
N GLU A 99 7.94 9.37 8.71
CA GLU A 99 7.71 9.86 10.07
C GLU A 99 6.25 9.73 10.50
N ASP A 100 5.31 10.03 9.60
CA ASP A 100 3.88 9.98 9.91
C ASP A 100 3.38 8.55 9.96
N ILE A 101 3.92 7.68 9.09
CA ILE A 101 3.68 6.23 9.16
C ILE A 101 4.21 5.70 10.49
N SER A 102 5.45 6.04 10.85
CA SER A 102 6.11 5.57 12.08
C SER A 102 5.35 6.04 13.33
N LYS A 103 4.89 7.30 13.36
CA LYS A 103 4.02 7.82 14.43
C LYS A 103 2.69 7.07 14.49
N ALA A 104 2.06 6.82 13.34
CA ALA A 104 0.78 6.11 13.29
C ALA A 104 0.89 4.67 13.80
N VAL A 105 1.95 3.94 13.46
CA VAL A 105 2.17 2.56 13.96
C VAL A 105 2.81 2.49 15.35
N GLY A 106 3.16 3.62 15.96
CA GLY A 106 3.80 3.68 17.28
C GLY A 106 5.26 3.20 17.30
N VAL A 107 5.95 3.23 16.16
CA VAL A 107 7.35 2.82 16.04
C VAL A 107 8.25 4.05 16.19
N SER A 108 9.17 4.01 17.16
CA SER A 108 10.18 5.04 17.35
C SER A 108 11.44 4.68 16.54
N ALA A 109 11.47 5.04 15.26
CA ALA A 109 12.62 4.82 14.37
C ALA A 109 13.19 6.13 13.84
N LYS A 110 14.52 6.26 13.79
CA LYS A 110 15.20 7.28 13.00
C LYS A 110 15.23 6.82 11.56
N VAL A 111 14.34 7.35 10.72
CA VAL A 111 14.23 6.94 9.32
C VAL A 111 14.92 7.98 8.44
N GLN A 112 15.88 7.54 7.62
CA GLN A 112 16.42 8.39 6.56
C GLN A 112 15.48 8.32 5.36
N ALA A 113 15.13 9.47 4.79
CA ALA A 113 14.34 9.50 3.57
C ALA A 113 15.12 8.80 2.45
N GLY A 114 14.46 7.86 1.76
CA GLY A 114 15.02 7.25 0.56
C GLY A 114 15.28 8.30 -0.53
N GLN A 115 16.24 8.02 -1.40
CA GLN A 115 16.55 8.89 -2.52
C GLN A 115 15.33 8.96 -3.45
N ARG A 116 14.78 10.17 -3.64
CA ARG A 116 13.64 10.37 -4.53
C ARG A 116 14.11 10.13 -5.98
N PRO A 117 13.30 9.45 -6.81
CA PRO A 117 13.58 9.40 -8.24
C PRO A 117 13.61 10.83 -8.77
N VAL A 118 14.68 11.18 -9.48
CA VAL A 118 14.82 12.49 -10.12
C VAL A 118 14.01 12.43 -11.40
N CYS A 119 13.02 13.32 -11.55
CA CYS A 119 12.31 13.47 -12.80
C CYS A 119 13.24 14.15 -13.79
N ASN A 120 13.92 13.36 -14.62
CA ASN A 120 14.73 13.83 -15.75
C ASN A 120 14.10 13.32 -17.06
N ASP A 121 14.60 13.83 -18.19
CA ASP A 121 14.06 13.48 -19.52
C ASP A 121 14.16 11.98 -19.83
N ASP A 122 15.00 11.21 -19.11
CA ASP A 122 15.17 9.77 -19.30
C ASP A 122 14.11 8.93 -18.56
N VAL A 123 13.41 9.50 -17.57
CA VAL A 123 12.47 8.75 -16.70
C VAL A 123 11.03 8.74 -17.23
N CYS A 124 10.66 9.69 -18.08
CA CYS A 124 9.31 9.83 -18.67
C CYS A 124 9.31 9.84 -20.20
N THR A 125 10.30 9.19 -20.82
CA THR A 125 10.27 8.92 -22.26
C THR A 125 9.32 7.76 -22.57
N ARG A 126 8.63 7.92 -23.70
CA ARG A 126 7.45 7.14 -24.11
C ARG A 126 7.77 5.70 -24.48
#